data_AF-A0AAU9KDH8-F1
#
_entry.id   AF-A0AAU9KDH8-F1
#
_cell.length_a   1.000
_cell.length_b   1.000
_cell.length_c   1.000
_cell.angle_alpha   90.00
_cell.angle_beta   90.00
_cell.angle_gamma   90.00
#
_symmetry.space_group_name_H-M   'P 1'
#
loop_
_entity.id
_entity.type
_entity.pdbx_description
1 polymer ?
#
loop_
_entity_poly.entity_id
_entity_poly.type
_entity_poly.pdbx_seq_one_letter_code
_entity_poly.pdbx_strand_id
1 'polypeptide(L)'
;MYLDKNDIYIQLSLVSSVSLTLIQVLLQNDLENSSASYIEWLQRGRSLEMDLTFQILGIATEIIFVMGSIIIYLSYDRKIGAVSTCAGIFGGAFSALLKLIFTQPRPYWKYSEIHALDCTKDWGTPSGHSLSAGCVILYIGMLWLQSKRHTSILKWLSIILASFITGLNRNFMGAHFYFQVVLGFSYAMLIVSILIHPKIEKILFKLNNRRIIIINATAIFLVFGALMLYLFRNPYWDDEWKKNYENKCDGNLDSKIASQIDLETASLFNAIPGFVWGFYKSKDLTVPKLTWKNIGTVVGMVAILSGILYGIESLLVYLITGPEIVAPLSFLMYGSGVCVGYLMPKIISKIIKADNPSMEKLTESDDLIEDISI
;
A
#
# COMPACT_ATOMS: atom_id res chain seq x y z
N MET A 1 2.57 24.02 -28.78
CA MET A 1 1.94 23.83 -27.46
C MET A 1 2.84 22.88 -26.67
N TYR A 2 3.70 23.41 -25.80
CA TYR A 2 4.58 22.56 -24.98
C TYR A 2 3.75 21.93 -23.87
N LEU A 3 3.70 20.60 -23.82
CA LEU A 3 3.09 19.87 -22.71
C LEU A 3 3.87 20.16 -21.43
N ASP A 4 3.17 20.39 -20.31
CA ASP A 4 3.80 20.46 -18.99
C ASP A 4 4.55 19.13 -18.75
N LYS A 5 5.74 19.20 -18.18
CA LYS A 5 6.55 18.02 -17.82
C LYS A 5 5.74 17.02 -16.97
N ASN A 6 4.83 17.51 -16.13
CA ASN A 6 3.95 16.66 -15.33
C ASN A 6 2.84 15.98 -16.16
N ASP A 7 2.31 16.64 -17.20
CA ASP A 7 1.35 16.03 -18.12
C ASP A 7 2.01 14.88 -18.90
N ILE A 8 3.29 15.03 -19.27
CA ILE A 8 4.08 13.97 -19.93
C ILE A 8 4.22 12.74 -19.02
N TYR A 9 4.47 12.92 -17.72
CA TYR A 9 4.58 11.80 -16.79
C TYR A 9 3.27 11.00 -16.67
N ILE A 10 2.13 11.68 -16.62
CA ILE A 10 0.82 11.02 -16.61
C ILE A 10 0.60 10.26 -17.93
N GLN A 11 0.87 10.89 -19.08
CA GLN A 11 0.67 10.24 -20.38
C GLN A 11 1.56 9.00 -20.55
N LEU A 12 2.84 9.09 -20.20
CA LEU A 12 3.77 7.96 -20.31
C LEU A 12 3.40 6.82 -19.35
N SER A 13 3.05 7.13 -18.10
CA SER A 13 2.62 6.11 -17.13
C SER A 13 1.27 5.47 -17.49
N LEU A 14 0.35 6.24 -18.06
CA LEU A 14 -0.92 5.72 -18.57
C LEU A 14 -0.70 4.79 -19.76
N VAL A 15 0.06 5.23 -20.77
CA VAL A 15 0.38 4.39 -21.94
C VAL A 15 1.11 3.13 -21.52
N SER A 16 2.07 3.23 -20.60
CA SER A 16 2.82 2.08 -20.06
C SER A 16 1.90 1.07 -19.36
N SER A 17 1.08 1.52 -18.41
CA SER A 17 0.17 0.64 -17.65
C SER A 17 -0.89 -0.02 -18.53
N VAL A 18 -1.46 0.72 -19.49
CA VAL A 18 -2.41 0.16 -20.47
C VAL A 18 -1.71 -0.86 -21.38
N SER A 19 -0.53 -0.52 -21.91
CA SER A 19 0.22 -1.42 -22.80
C SER A 19 0.62 -2.70 -22.09
N LEU A 20 1.13 -2.62 -20.86
CA LEU A 20 1.49 -3.78 -20.05
C LEU A 20 0.27 -4.65 -19.71
N THR A 21 -0.88 -4.02 -19.44
CA THR A 21 -2.13 -4.76 -19.23
C THR A 21 -2.54 -5.51 -20.50
N LEU A 22 -2.48 -4.87 -21.67
CA LEU A 22 -2.80 -5.50 -22.95
C LEU A 22 -1.82 -6.64 -23.26
N ILE A 23 -0.52 -6.41 -23.08
CA ILE A 23 0.51 -7.44 -23.26
C ILE A 23 0.25 -8.64 -22.36
N GLN A 24 -0.08 -8.40 -21.09
CA GLN A 24 -0.39 -9.47 -20.15
C GLN A 24 -1.61 -10.29 -20.59
N VAL A 25 -2.68 -9.63 -21.04
CA VAL A 25 -3.90 -10.32 -21.47
C VAL A 25 -3.67 -11.09 -22.77
N LEU A 26 -2.94 -10.52 -23.73
CA LEU A 26 -2.71 -11.12 -25.04
C LEU A 26 -1.66 -12.25 -25.01
N LEU A 27 -0.63 -12.13 -24.17
CA LEU A 27 0.51 -13.06 -24.10
C LEU A 27 0.58 -13.82 -22.78
N GLN A 28 -0.56 -14.03 -22.10
CA GLN A 28 -0.61 -14.57 -20.75
C GLN A 28 0.17 -15.89 -20.62
N ASN A 29 -0.09 -16.87 -21.47
CA ASN A 29 0.55 -18.19 -21.39
C ASN A 29 2.07 -18.11 -21.61
N ASP A 30 2.53 -17.30 -22.56
CA ASP A 30 3.97 -17.13 -22.84
C ASP A 30 4.68 -16.43 -21.68
N LEU A 31 4.02 -15.43 -21.07
CA LEU A 31 4.52 -14.71 -19.91
C LEU A 31 4.55 -15.59 -18.65
N GLU A 32 3.55 -16.43 -18.44
CA GLU A 32 3.51 -17.40 -17.34
C GLU A 32 4.62 -18.45 -17.51
N ASN A 33 4.77 -19.05 -18.70
CA ASN A 33 5.80 -20.04 -18.98
C ASN A 33 7.22 -19.46 -18.80
N SER A 34 7.49 -18.31 -19.41
CA SER A 34 8.80 -17.65 -19.27
C SER A 34 9.07 -17.20 -17.84
N SER A 35 8.05 -16.75 -17.11
CA SER A 35 8.19 -16.41 -15.69
C SER A 35 8.45 -17.63 -14.83
N ALA A 36 7.81 -18.76 -15.12
CA ALA A 36 8.01 -20.01 -14.39
C ALA A 36 9.46 -20.50 -14.53
N SER A 37 10.00 -20.53 -15.76
CA SER A 37 11.40 -20.88 -15.99
C SER A 37 12.38 -19.93 -15.29
N TYR A 38 12.06 -18.64 -15.24
CA TYR A 38 12.85 -17.65 -14.52
C TYR A 38 12.83 -17.90 -13.00
N ILE A 39 11.66 -18.17 -12.42
CA ILE A 39 11.52 -18.45 -10.99
C ILE A 39 12.22 -19.77 -10.64
N GLU A 40 12.06 -20.81 -11.45
CA GLU A 40 12.77 -22.07 -11.26
C GLU A 40 14.28 -21.82 -11.25
N TRP A 41 14.80 -21.04 -12.21
CA TRP A 41 16.22 -20.65 -12.23
C TRP A 41 16.65 -19.89 -10.97
N LEU A 42 15.85 -18.93 -10.48
CA LEU A 42 16.11 -18.22 -9.23
C LEU A 42 16.17 -19.17 -8.03
N GLN A 43 15.34 -20.20 -8.04
CA GLN A 43 15.23 -21.18 -6.97
C GLN A 43 16.24 -22.34 -7.11
N ARG A 44 17.05 -22.38 -8.18
CA ARG A 44 18.13 -23.38 -8.33
C ARG A 44 19.23 -23.12 -7.31
N GLY A 45 19.62 -24.17 -6.60
CA GLY A 45 20.69 -24.09 -5.58
C GLY A 45 20.26 -23.36 -4.30
N ARG A 46 18.95 -23.28 -4.04
CA ARG A 46 18.42 -22.76 -2.77
C ARG A 46 19.04 -23.44 -1.56
N SER A 47 19.24 -22.64 -0.52
CA SER A 47 19.61 -23.09 0.82
C SER A 47 18.65 -22.49 1.85
N LEU A 48 18.64 -23.07 3.05
CA LEU A 48 17.79 -22.59 4.14
C LEU A 48 18.09 -21.13 4.51
N GLU A 49 19.36 -20.73 4.48
CA GLU A 49 19.78 -19.36 4.79
C GLU A 49 19.27 -18.37 3.75
N MET A 50 19.27 -18.77 2.47
CA MET A 50 18.73 -17.96 1.39
C MET A 50 17.22 -17.77 1.57
N ASP A 51 16.49 -18.85 1.87
CA ASP A 51 15.06 -18.81 2.08
C ASP A 51 14.68 -17.89 3.24
N LEU A 52 15.33 -18.05 4.39
CA LEU A 52 15.13 -17.20 5.56
C LEU A 52 15.44 -15.73 5.26
N THR A 53 16.52 -15.46 4.52
CA THR A 53 16.89 -14.09 4.14
C THR A 53 15.79 -13.45 3.28
N PHE A 54 15.28 -14.16 2.29
CA PHE A 54 14.21 -13.65 1.44
C PHE A 54 12.86 -13.56 2.16
N GLN A 55 12.55 -14.45 3.10
CA GLN A 55 11.34 -14.31 3.92
C GLN A 55 11.39 -13.06 4.81
N ILE A 56 12.51 -12.86 5.52
CA ILE A 56 12.73 -11.66 6.35
C ILE A 56 12.67 -10.40 5.48
N LEU A 57 13.32 -10.42 4.32
CA LEU A 57 13.31 -9.31 3.38
C LEU A 57 11.89 -9.01 2.86
N GLY A 58 11.07 -10.05 2.65
CA GLY A 58 9.67 -9.90 2.27
C GLY A 58 8.89 -9.09 3.30
N ILE A 59 8.92 -9.55 4.56
CA ILE A 59 8.29 -8.88 5.70
C ILE A 59 8.84 -7.46 5.85
N ALA A 60 10.16 -7.29 5.75
CA ALA A 60 10.82 -6.01 5.89
C ALA A 60 10.37 -5.03 4.80
N THR A 61 10.34 -5.44 3.53
CA THR A 61 9.92 -4.53 2.44
C THR A 61 8.46 -4.11 2.56
N GLU A 62 7.57 -4.97 3.05
CA GLU A 62 6.17 -4.61 3.31
C GLU A 62 6.06 -3.57 4.44
N ILE A 63 6.71 -3.84 5.57
CA ILE A 63 6.59 -3.01 6.77
C ILE A 63 7.36 -1.69 6.60
N ILE A 64 8.58 -1.71 6.08
CA ILE A 64 9.49 -0.56 6.07
C ILE A 64 8.90 0.62 5.30
N PHE A 65 8.29 0.38 4.13
CA PHE A 65 7.79 1.50 3.32
C PHE A 65 6.53 2.11 3.93
N VAL A 66 5.56 1.30 4.33
CA VAL A 66 4.32 1.81 4.95
C VAL A 66 4.63 2.45 6.31
N MET A 67 5.39 1.77 7.18
CA MET A 67 5.83 2.32 8.47
C MET A 67 6.66 3.59 8.27
N GLY A 68 7.55 3.61 7.28
CA GLY A 68 8.35 4.77 6.91
C GLY A 68 7.47 5.97 6.55
N SER A 69 6.41 5.77 5.76
CA SER A 69 5.46 6.83 5.41
C SER A 69 4.70 7.38 6.64
N ILE A 70 4.33 6.50 7.58
CA ILE A 70 3.68 6.88 8.85
C ILE A 70 4.67 7.62 9.77
N ILE A 71 5.93 7.22 9.83
CA ILE A 71 6.98 7.93 10.59
C ILE A 71 7.18 9.32 10.00
N ILE A 72 7.24 9.46 8.67
CA ILE A 72 7.33 10.77 8.01
C ILE A 72 6.11 11.62 8.39
N TYR A 73 4.91 11.01 8.38
CA TYR A 73 3.67 11.67 8.76
C TYR A 73 3.67 12.13 10.23
N LEU A 74 4.17 11.32 11.16
CA LEU A 74 4.07 11.62 12.59
C LEU A 74 5.27 12.40 13.14
N SER A 75 6.42 12.40 12.46
CA SER A 75 7.69 12.90 13.01
C SER A 75 8.56 13.74 12.05
N TYR A 76 8.10 14.05 10.84
CA TYR A 76 8.90 14.85 9.90
C TYR A 76 8.06 15.86 9.10
N ASP A 77 7.38 15.41 8.06
CA ASP A 77 6.57 16.26 7.18
C ASP A 77 5.18 15.66 7.02
N ARG A 78 4.19 16.36 7.57
CA ARG A 78 2.78 15.92 7.59
C ARG A 78 2.21 15.72 6.21
N LYS A 79 2.56 16.58 5.25
CA LYS A 79 2.00 16.55 3.90
C LYS A 79 2.59 15.38 3.13
N ILE A 80 3.92 15.25 3.13
CA ILE A 80 4.61 14.15 2.45
C ILE A 80 4.19 12.82 3.05
N GLY A 81 4.16 12.72 4.37
CA GLY A 81 3.75 11.50 5.07
C GLY A 81 2.29 11.13 4.83
N ALA A 82 1.38 12.11 4.83
CA ALA A 82 -0.04 11.87 4.58
C ALA A 82 -0.28 11.34 3.16
N VAL A 83 0.31 11.97 2.14
CA VAL A 83 0.14 11.55 0.74
C VAL A 83 0.79 10.19 0.51
N SER A 84 2.01 9.95 1.00
CA SER A 84 2.66 8.64 0.86
C SER A 84 1.91 7.52 1.58
N THR A 85 1.41 7.75 2.80
CA THR A 85 0.59 6.77 3.54
C THR A 85 -0.70 6.45 2.78
N CYS A 86 -1.44 7.47 2.34
CA CYS A 86 -2.66 7.27 1.56
C CYS A 86 -2.39 6.57 0.22
N ALA A 87 -1.27 6.88 -0.45
CA ALA A 87 -0.90 6.26 -1.71
C ALA A 87 -0.57 4.76 -1.53
N GLY A 88 0.14 4.39 -0.46
CA GLY A 88 0.39 2.98 -0.12
C GLY A 88 -0.90 2.21 0.17
N ILE A 89 -1.78 2.75 1.02
CA ILE A 89 -3.08 2.15 1.33
C ILE A 89 -3.94 2.00 0.07
N PHE A 90 -4.02 3.06 -0.75
CA PHE A 90 -4.73 3.03 -2.02
C PHE A 90 -4.13 1.98 -2.95
N GLY A 91 -2.81 1.85 -3.00
CA GLY A 91 -2.15 0.83 -3.80
C GLY A 91 -2.50 -0.60 -3.37
N GLY A 92 -2.49 -0.88 -2.06
CA GLY A 92 -2.93 -2.18 -1.53
C GLY A 92 -4.39 -2.48 -1.92
N ALA A 93 -5.31 -1.58 -1.60
CA ALA A 93 -6.74 -1.74 -1.89
C ALA A 93 -7.03 -1.85 -3.40
N PHE A 94 -6.37 -1.04 -4.22
CA PHE A 94 -6.55 -1.05 -5.67
C PHE A 94 -5.99 -2.34 -6.29
N SER A 95 -4.88 -2.88 -5.76
CA SER A 95 -4.38 -4.18 -6.21
C SER A 95 -5.38 -5.30 -5.96
N ALA A 96 -6.06 -5.30 -4.82
CA ALA A 96 -7.08 -6.29 -4.48
C ALA A 96 -8.33 -6.18 -5.38
N LEU A 97 -8.76 -4.95 -5.67
CA LEU A 97 -9.82 -4.73 -6.67
C LEU A 97 -9.44 -5.26 -8.05
N LEU A 98 -8.21 -4.99 -8.50
CA LEU A 98 -7.72 -5.50 -9.79
C LEU A 98 -7.57 -7.03 -9.80
N LYS A 99 -7.20 -7.63 -8.68
CA LYS A 99 -7.17 -9.09 -8.51
C LYS A 99 -8.53 -9.74 -8.73
N LEU A 100 -9.60 -9.11 -8.23
CA LEU A 100 -10.97 -9.51 -8.52
C LEU A 100 -11.39 -9.31 -9.99
N ILE A 101 -10.64 -8.52 -10.77
CA ILE A 101 -10.87 -8.30 -12.22
C ILE A 101 -10.04 -9.26 -13.08
N PHE A 102 -8.81 -9.59 -12.68
CA PHE A 102 -7.92 -10.46 -13.47
C PHE A 102 -8.03 -11.93 -13.10
N THR A 103 -8.14 -12.26 -11.80
CA THR A 103 -8.24 -13.64 -11.26
C THR A 103 -7.26 -14.62 -11.91
N GLN A 104 -5.99 -14.23 -11.95
CA GLN A 104 -4.90 -15.06 -12.48
C GLN A 104 -4.18 -15.80 -11.33
N PRO A 105 -3.71 -17.03 -11.56
CA PRO A 105 -3.08 -17.84 -10.52
C PRO A 105 -1.72 -17.30 -10.10
N ARG A 106 -1.22 -17.82 -8.97
CA ARG A 106 0.17 -17.64 -8.54
C ARG A 106 1.08 -18.70 -9.19
N PRO A 107 2.39 -18.45 -9.29
CA PRO A 107 3.33 -19.37 -9.93
C PRO A 107 3.27 -20.80 -9.39
N TYR A 108 3.35 -20.99 -8.07
CA TYR A 108 3.34 -22.32 -7.46
C TYR A 108 1.98 -23.02 -7.49
N TRP A 109 0.89 -22.28 -7.80
CA TRP A 109 -0.43 -22.88 -8.07
C TRP A 109 -0.40 -23.58 -9.42
N LYS A 110 0.10 -22.90 -10.46
CA LYS A 110 0.08 -23.44 -11.83
C LYS A 110 1.23 -24.42 -12.12
N TYR A 111 2.43 -24.15 -11.59
CA TYR A 111 3.64 -24.94 -11.88
C TYR A 111 4.10 -25.71 -10.65
N SER A 112 4.12 -27.03 -10.75
CA SER A 112 4.42 -27.94 -9.64
C SER A 112 5.87 -27.82 -9.16
N GLU A 113 6.77 -27.42 -10.05
CA GLU A 113 8.22 -27.31 -9.87
C GLU A 113 8.62 -26.09 -9.06
N ILE A 114 7.77 -25.06 -9.02
CA ILE A 114 8.03 -23.83 -8.27
C ILE A 114 7.72 -24.05 -6.80
N HIS A 115 8.67 -23.77 -5.94
CA HIS A 115 8.46 -23.86 -4.50
C HIS A 115 7.65 -22.68 -3.96
N ALA A 116 6.71 -22.98 -3.07
CA ALA A 116 5.92 -21.98 -2.35
C ALA A 116 6.64 -21.58 -1.06
N LEU A 117 7.36 -20.46 -1.08
CA LEU A 117 7.97 -19.91 0.15
C LEU A 117 7.05 -18.90 0.84
N ASP A 118 5.94 -18.58 0.22
CA ASP A 118 4.87 -17.74 0.72
C ASP A 118 3.52 -18.34 0.29
N CYS A 119 2.79 -18.92 1.26
CA CYS A 119 1.54 -19.65 1.03
C CYS A 119 0.33 -18.72 1.05
N THR A 120 0.35 -17.72 0.17
CA THR A 120 -0.77 -16.79 -0.03
C THR A 120 -1.93 -17.46 -0.76
N LYS A 121 -3.16 -17.02 -0.45
CA LYS A 121 -4.40 -17.65 -0.96
C LYS A 121 -5.22 -16.75 -1.88
N ASP A 122 -4.86 -15.47 -1.98
CA ASP A 122 -5.45 -14.46 -2.87
C ASP A 122 -4.89 -14.54 -4.30
N TRP A 123 -5.57 -13.91 -5.25
CA TRP A 123 -5.18 -13.95 -6.66
C TRP A 123 -3.83 -13.27 -6.93
N GLY A 124 -3.16 -13.66 -8.02
CA GLY A 124 -1.79 -13.25 -8.29
C GLY A 124 -1.61 -11.87 -8.93
N THR A 125 -2.63 -11.30 -9.59
CA THR A 125 -2.41 -10.17 -10.51
C THR A 125 -3.23 -8.93 -10.20
N PRO A 126 -2.59 -7.75 -10.07
CA PRO A 126 -1.15 -7.50 -10.00
C PRO A 126 -0.55 -7.83 -8.62
N SER A 127 0.77 -7.78 -8.50
CA SER A 127 1.45 -7.89 -7.19
C SER A 127 1.07 -6.72 -6.28
N GLY A 128 0.45 -7.04 -5.14
CA GLY A 128 0.02 -6.06 -4.14
C GLY A 128 1.20 -5.36 -3.45
N HIS A 129 2.24 -6.12 -3.07
CA HIS A 129 3.48 -5.56 -2.53
C HIS A 129 4.13 -4.57 -3.50
N SER A 130 4.23 -4.92 -4.78
CA SER A 130 4.84 -4.06 -5.79
C SER A 130 4.03 -2.78 -6.01
N LEU A 131 2.70 -2.87 -5.99
CA LEU A 131 1.83 -1.70 -6.20
C LEU A 131 1.79 -0.80 -4.96
N SER A 132 1.57 -1.36 -3.77
CA SER A 132 1.52 -0.62 -2.50
C SER A 132 2.88 0.00 -2.13
N ALA A 133 3.93 -0.82 -2.02
CA ALA A 133 5.27 -0.32 -1.71
C ALA A 133 5.79 0.58 -2.82
N GLY A 134 5.51 0.24 -4.10
CA GLY A 134 5.86 1.07 -5.25
C GLY A 134 5.27 2.47 -5.16
N CYS A 135 4.02 2.62 -4.71
CA CYS A 135 3.42 3.95 -4.52
C CYS A 135 4.23 4.79 -3.53
N VAL A 136 4.67 4.20 -2.42
CA VAL A 136 5.47 4.89 -1.40
C VAL A 136 6.88 5.19 -1.89
N ILE A 137 7.58 4.19 -2.44
CA ILE A 137 8.95 4.29 -2.97
C ILE A 137 9.02 5.37 -4.04
N LEU A 138 8.13 5.31 -5.04
CA LEU A 138 8.14 6.23 -6.17
C LEU A 138 7.73 7.64 -5.75
N TYR A 139 6.73 7.79 -4.88
CA TYR A 139 6.31 9.13 -4.41
C TYR A 139 7.43 9.84 -3.64
N ILE A 140 7.99 9.19 -2.62
CA ILE A 140 9.09 9.76 -1.82
C ILE A 140 10.33 9.93 -2.69
N GLY A 141 10.63 8.96 -3.56
CA GLY A 141 11.75 8.99 -4.48
C GLY A 141 11.69 10.17 -5.45
N MET A 142 10.53 10.45 -6.03
CA MET A 142 10.33 11.58 -6.93
C MET A 142 10.53 12.93 -6.22
N LEU A 143 10.01 13.08 -5.01
CA LEU A 143 10.26 14.28 -4.19
C LEU A 143 11.75 14.40 -3.83
N TRP A 144 12.42 13.29 -3.53
CA TRP A 144 13.84 13.29 -3.22
C TRP A 144 14.69 13.66 -4.44
N LEU A 145 14.32 13.20 -5.64
CA LEU A 145 14.97 13.56 -6.90
C LEU A 145 14.88 15.07 -7.19
N GLN A 146 13.80 15.72 -6.78
CA GLN A 146 13.63 17.18 -6.91
C GLN A 146 14.45 17.99 -5.88
N SER A 147 14.95 17.34 -4.82
CA SER A 147 15.76 18.02 -3.80
C SER A 147 17.21 18.29 -4.27
N LYS A 148 17.83 19.37 -3.78
CA LYS A 148 19.22 19.76 -4.13
C LYS A 148 20.31 18.96 -3.39
N ARG A 149 19.93 18.10 -2.45
CA ARG A 149 20.84 17.36 -1.57
C ARG A 149 21.22 16.03 -2.25
N HIS A 150 22.49 15.79 -2.58
CA HIS A 150 23.06 14.62 -3.29
C HIS A 150 23.07 14.65 -4.83
N THR A 151 24.01 13.89 -5.42
CA THR A 151 24.10 13.68 -6.88
C THR A 151 22.86 12.92 -7.39
N SER A 152 22.36 13.33 -8.56
CA SER A 152 21.13 12.75 -9.12
C SER A 152 21.24 11.23 -9.35
N ILE A 153 22.44 10.72 -9.64
CA ILE A 153 22.68 9.31 -9.92
C ILE A 153 22.44 8.40 -8.71
N LEU A 154 22.93 8.76 -7.52
CA LEU A 154 22.76 7.92 -6.33
C LEU A 154 21.28 7.78 -5.95
N LYS A 155 20.50 8.85 -6.14
CA LYS A 155 19.06 8.83 -5.88
C LYS A 155 18.32 7.87 -6.79
N TRP A 156 18.61 7.94 -8.09
CA TRP A 156 18.05 7.01 -9.07
C TRP A 156 18.42 5.57 -8.74
N LEU A 157 19.70 5.31 -8.42
CA LEU A 157 20.15 3.98 -8.03
C LEU A 157 19.42 3.45 -6.80
N SER A 158 19.20 4.27 -5.77
CA SER A 158 18.44 3.84 -4.58
C SER A 158 16.98 3.50 -4.88
N ILE A 159 16.29 4.28 -5.72
CA ILE A 159 14.89 4.03 -6.09
C ILE A 159 14.79 2.74 -6.92
N ILE A 160 15.69 2.56 -7.88
CA ILE A 160 15.75 1.37 -8.73
C ILE A 160 16.07 0.15 -7.87
N LEU A 161 17.07 0.24 -6.98
CA LEU A 161 17.47 -0.85 -6.11
C LEU A 161 16.34 -1.26 -5.15
N ALA A 162 15.66 -0.30 -4.52
CA ALA A 162 14.52 -0.57 -3.66
C ALA A 162 13.41 -1.31 -4.42
N SER A 163 13.04 -0.82 -5.61
CA SER A 163 12.00 -1.43 -6.44
C SER A 163 12.40 -2.83 -6.92
N PHE A 164 13.67 -2.99 -7.33
CA PHE A 164 14.22 -4.26 -7.77
C PHE A 164 14.25 -5.30 -6.65
N ILE A 165 14.71 -4.93 -5.46
CA ILE A 165 14.73 -5.80 -4.27
C ILE A 165 13.31 -6.26 -3.94
N THR A 166 12.33 -5.36 -3.92
CA THR A 166 10.92 -5.71 -3.70
C THR A 166 10.40 -6.69 -4.76
N GLY A 167 10.69 -6.45 -6.04
CA GLY A 167 10.24 -7.32 -7.13
C GLY A 167 10.90 -8.71 -7.10
N LEU A 168 12.23 -8.73 -7.04
CA LEU A 168 13.03 -9.95 -6.98
C LEU A 168 12.61 -10.83 -5.79
N ASN A 169 12.32 -10.21 -4.65
CA ASN A 169 11.84 -10.91 -3.47
C ASN A 169 10.54 -11.67 -3.75
N ARG A 170 9.55 -11.02 -4.38
CA ARG A 170 8.26 -11.65 -4.71
C ARG A 170 8.39 -12.78 -5.74
N ASN A 171 9.33 -12.66 -6.67
CA ASN A 171 9.61 -13.73 -7.65
C ASN A 171 10.32 -14.91 -6.99
N PHE A 172 11.36 -14.66 -6.19
CA PHE A 172 12.11 -15.71 -5.50
C PHE A 172 11.23 -16.51 -4.52
N MET A 173 10.32 -15.82 -3.82
CA MET A 173 9.34 -16.45 -2.92
C MET A 173 8.33 -17.35 -3.64
N GLY A 174 8.31 -17.33 -4.98
CA GLY A 174 7.32 -18.03 -5.80
C GLY A 174 5.94 -17.36 -5.78
N ALA A 175 5.78 -16.23 -5.07
CA ALA A 175 4.48 -15.59 -4.84
C ALA A 175 3.87 -14.97 -6.10
N HIS A 176 4.71 -14.42 -7.00
CA HIS A 176 4.27 -13.72 -8.19
C HIS A 176 5.15 -14.02 -9.41
N PHE A 177 4.53 -14.05 -10.59
CA PHE A 177 5.25 -14.01 -11.86
C PHE A 177 5.90 -12.62 -12.07
N TYR A 178 6.97 -12.51 -12.87
CA TYR A 178 7.66 -11.23 -13.05
C TYR A 178 6.74 -10.17 -13.68
N PHE A 179 5.84 -10.57 -14.58
CA PHE A 179 4.95 -9.63 -15.25
C PHE A 179 3.89 -9.07 -14.28
N GLN A 180 3.47 -9.85 -13.28
CA GLN A 180 2.54 -9.40 -12.22
C GLN A 180 3.20 -8.33 -11.33
N VAL A 181 4.50 -8.49 -11.06
CA VAL A 181 5.34 -7.51 -10.33
C VAL A 181 5.50 -6.23 -11.15
N VAL A 182 5.90 -6.35 -12.42
CA VAL A 182 6.09 -5.21 -13.33
C VAL A 182 4.80 -4.43 -13.52
N LEU A 183 3.67 -5.13 -13.70
CA LEU A 183 2.36 -4.48 -13.82
C LEU A 183 2.01 -3.72 -12.54
N GLY A 184 2.29 -4.29 -11.36
CA GLY A 184 2.13 -3.61 -10.07
C GLY A 184 2.88 -2.28 -9.99
N PHE A 185 4.17 -2.27 -10.35
CA PHE A 185 4.97 -1.03 -10.38
C PHE A 185 4.48 -0.04 -11.45
N SER A 186 3.98 -0.51 -12.59
CA SER A 186 3.45 0.37 -13.63
C SER A 186 2.21 1.14 -13.15
N TYR A 187 1.32 0.48 -12.41
CA TYR A 187 0.16 1.13 -11.79
C TYR A 187 0.58 2.06 -10.66
N ALA A 188 1.57 1.68 -9.85
CA ALA A 188 2.14 2.57 -8.85
C ALA A 188 2.69 3.85 -9.49
N MET A 189 3.40 3.73 -10.62
CA MET A 189 3.92 4.88 -11.36
C MET A 189 2.80 5.78 -11.91
N LEU A 190 1.71 5.20 -12.40
CA LEU A 190 0.53 5.95 -12.83
C LEU A 190 -0.09 6.73 -11.67
N ILE A 191 -0.35 6.06 -10.54
CA ILE A 191 -0.92 6.67 -9.34
C ILE A 191 -0.04 7.82 -8.87
N VAL A 192 1.27 7.59 -8.75
CA VAL A 192 2.22 8.62 -8.30
C VAL A 192 2.31 9.78 -9.29
N SER A 193 2.29 9.53 -10.59
CA SER A 193 2.32 10.59 -11.62
C SER A 193 1.10 11.51 -11.52
N ILE A 194 -0.06 10.97 -11.15
CA ILE A 194 -1.26 11.76 -10.85
C ILE A 194 -1.10 12.55 -9.55
N LEU A 195 -0.59 11.92 -8.49
CA LEU A 195 -0.45 12.55 -7.16
C LEU A 195 0.54 13.72 -7.14
N ILE A 196 1.64 13.63 -7.89
CA ILE A 196 2.66 14.69 -7.97
C ILE A 196 2.24 15.85 -8.89
N HIS A 197 1.13 15.72 -9.62
CA HIS A 197 0.69 16.75 -10.55
C HIS A 197 0.25 18.01 -9.78
N PRO A 198 0.77 19.22 -10.07
CA PRO A 198 0.53 20.42 -9.25
C PRO A 198 -0.95 20.80 -9.07
N LYS A 199 -1.78 20.53 -10.09
CA LYS A 199 -3.24 20.74 -9.99
C LYS A 199 -3.88 19.79 -8.97
N ILE A 200 -3.45 18.53 -8.94
CA ILE A 200 -3.97 17.51 -8.02
C ILE A 200 -3.48 17.80 -6.61
N GLU A 201 -2.20 18.13 -6.44
CA GLU A 201 -1.63 18.52 -5.14
C GLU A 201 -2.43 19.67 -4.49
N LYS A 202 -2.71 20.74 -5.26
CA LYS A 202 -3.54 21.87 -4.79
C LYS A 202 -4.96 21.45 -4.39
N ILE A 203 -5.52 20.43 -5.04
CA ILE A 203 -6.83 19.88 -4.70
C ILE A 203 -6.73 19.04 -3.41
N LEU A 204 -5.72 18.17 -3.29
CA LEU A 204 -5.53 17.30 -2.14
C LEU A 204 -5.42 18.09 -0.82
N PHE A 205 -4.76 19.26 -0.83
CA PHE A 205 -4.55 20.05 0.38
C PHE A 205 -5.65 21.08 0.69
N LYS A 206 -6.58 21.35 -0.22
CA LYS A 206 -7.75 22.22 0.04
C LYS A 206 -8.93 21.38 0.55
N LEU A 207 -8.73 20.66 1.65
CA LEU A 207 -9.77 19.81 2.24
C LEU A 207 -10.89 20.67 2.85
N ASN A 208 -12.13 20.23 2.63
CA ASN A 208 -13.33 20.74 3.26
C ASN A 208 -14.32 19.59 3.45
N ASN A 209 -15.42 19.82 4.18
CA ASN A 209 -16.40 18.77 4.46
C ASN A 209 -16.95 18.12 3.18
N ARG A 210 -17.21 18.90 2.12
CA ARG A 210 -17.69 18.38 0.83
C ARG A 210 -16.70 17.39 0.21
N ARG A 211 -15.40 17.70 0.21
CA ARG A 211 -14.38 16.81 -0.36
C ARG A 211 -14.18 15.55 0.48
N ILE A 212 -14.25 15.65 1.79
CA ILE A 212 -14.22 14.47 2.67
C ILE A 212 -15.40 13.56 2.36
N ILE A 213 -16.61 14.10 2.19
CA ILE A 213 -17.80 13.32 1.79
C ILE A 213 -17.56 12.63 0.43
N ILE A 214 -17.01 13.35 -0.56
CA ILE A 214 -16.69 12.76 -1.87
C ILE A 214 -15.70 11.61 -1.73
N ILE A 215 -14.62 11.77 -0.96
CA ILE A 215 -13.61 10.71 -0.73
C ILE A 215 -14.26 9.50 -0.06
N ASN A 216 -15.11 9.71 0.94
CA ASN A 216 -15.88 8.63 1.59
C ASN A 216 -16.80 7.91 0.60
N ALA A 217 -17.56 8.66 -0.20
CA ALA A 217 -18.47 8.09 -1.20
C ALA A 217 -17.70 7.29 -2.26
N THR A 218 -16.54 7.78 -2.72
CA THR A 218 -15.66 7.06 -3.64
C THR A 218 -15.12 5.77 -3.02
N ALA A 219 -14.68 5.79 -1.75
CA ALA A 219 -14.20 4.59 -1.07
C ALA A 219 -15.32 3.53 -0.96
N ILE A 220 -16.52 3.93 -0.55
CA ILE A 220 -17.69 3.05 -0.48
C ILE A 220 -18.03 2.49 -1.87
N PHE A 221 -18.01 3.33 -2.91
CA PHE A 221 -18.26 2.89 -4.28
C PHE A 221 -17.25 1.85 -4.77
N LEU A 222 -15.96 2.02 -4.45
CA LEU A 222 -14.92 1.07 -4.84
C LEU A 222 -15.04 -0.27 -4.11
N VAL A 223 -15.34 -0.25 -2.80
CA VAL A 223 -15.61 -1.48 -2.02
C VAL A 223 -16.88 -2.16 -2.51
N PHE A 224 -17.91 -1.40 -2.84
CA PHE A 224 -19.12 -1.93 -3.45
C PHE A 224 -18.82 -2.57 -4.82
N GLY A 225 -17.96 -1.94 -5.64
CA GLY A 225 -17.49 -2.53 -6.89
C GLY A 225 -16.76 -3.86 -6.68
N ALA A 226 -15.89 -3.95 -5.68
CA ALA A 226 -15.24 -5.21 -5.29
C ALA A 226 -16.27 -6.26 -4.86
N LEU A 227 -17.27 -5.89 -4.07
CA LEU A 227 -18.36 -6.77 -3.66
C LEU A 227 -19.17 -7.27 -4.87
N MET A 228 -19.49 -6.39 -5.82
CA MET A 228 -20.19 -6.79 -7.05
C MET A 228 -19.35 -7.78 -7.88
N LEU A 229 -18.05 -7.55 -7.99
CA LEU A 229 -17.15 -8.50 -8.66
C LEU A 229 -17.15 -9.85 -7.94
N TYR A 230 -17.05 -9.87 -6.61
CA TYR A 230 -17.12 -11.11 -5.83
C TYR A 230 -18.44 -11.87 -6.02
N LEU A 231 -19.59 -11.17 -6.02
CA LEU A 231 -20.90 -11.81 -6.07
C LEU A 231 -21.28 -12.32 -7.47
N PHE A 232 -20.87 -11.60 -8.52
CA PHE A 232 -21.36 -11.84 -9.88
C PHE A 232 -20.31 -12.41 -10.84
N ARG A 233 -19.02 -12.30 -10.51
CA ARG A 233 -17.96 -12.85 -11.37
C ARG A 233 -17.68 -14.29 -11.00
N ASN A 234 -17.76 -15.17 -11.99
CA ASN A 234 -17.31 -16.56 -11.89
C ASN A 234 -15.92 -16.67 -12.53
N PRO A 235 -14.83 -16.59 -11.75
CA PRO A 235 -13.49 -16.73 -12.30
C PRO A 235 -13.25 -18.14 -12.84
N TYR A 236 -12.43 -18.24 -13.89
CA TYR A 236 -11.88 -19.53 -14.31
C TYR A 236 -11.07 -20.13 -13.15
N TRP A 237 -11.24 -21.42 -12.94
CA TRP A 237 -10.53 -22.19 -11.93
C TRP A 237 -10.02 -23.49 -12.54
N ASP A 238 -8.81 -23.87 -12.16
CA ASP A 238 -8.21 -25.15 -12.53
C ASP A 238 -7.96 -25.97 -11.26
N ASP A 239 -8.47 -27.20 -11.22
CA ASP A 239 -8.33 -28.07 -10.05
C ASP A 239 -6.86 -28.47 -9.80
N GLU A 240 -6.00 -28.40 -10.81
CA GLU A 240 -4.56 -28.57 -10.61
C GLU A 240 -3.96 -27.50 -9.70
N TRP A 241 -4.52 -26.28 -9.71
CA TRP A 241 -4.05 -25.19 -8.83
C TRP A 241 -4.25 -25.52 -7.36
N LYS A 242 -5.43 -26.07 -7.05
CA LYS A 242 -5.74 -26.56 -5.71
C LYS A 242 -4.80 -27.69 -5.30
N LYS A 243 -4.62 -28.70 -6.15
CA LYS A 243 -3.75 -29.84 -5.87
C LYS A 243 -2.30 -29.40 -5.62
N ASN A 244 -1.78 -28.50 -6.45
CA ASN A 244 -0.43 -27.98 -6.31
C ASN A 244 -0.26 -27.14 -5.05
N TYR A 245 -1.27 -26.36 -4.66
CA TYR A 245 -1.28 -25.63 -3.39
C TYR A 245 -1.23 -26.59 -2.20
N GLU A 246 -2.16 -27.55 -2.13
CA GLU A 246 -2.29 -28.49 -0.99
C GLU A 246 -1.07 -29.40 -0.82
N ASN A 247 -0.32 -29.67 -1.90
CA ASN A 247 0.94 -30.42 -1.83
C ASN A 247 2.10 -29.62 -1.21
N LYS A 248 2.00 -28.29 -1.15
CA LYS A 248 3.10 -27.40 -0.74
C LYS A 248 2.79 -26.55 0.49
N CYS A 249 1.51 -26.34 0.77
CA CYS A 249 1.01 -25.39 1.74
C CYS A 249 -0.12 -26.00 2.58
N ASP A 250 -0.26 -25.52 3.81
CA ASP A 250 -1.34 -25.95 4.70
C ASP A 250 -2.69 -25.29 4.34
N GLY A 251 -3.74 -26.09 4.48
CA GLY A 251 -5.14 -25.67 4.31
C GLY A 251 -5.66 -25.82 2.87
N ASN A 252 -6.91 -25.41 2.68
CA ASN A 252 -7.60 -25.49 1.39
C ASN A 252 -7.45 -24.18 0.60
N LEU A 253 -7.51 -24.30 -0.72
CA LEU A 253 -7.55 -23.21 -1.68
C LEU A 253 -8.64 -23.49 -2.73
N ASP A 254 -9.51 -22.51 -2.96
CA ASP A 254 -10.44 -22.48 -4.08
C ASP A 254 -10.67 -21.03 -4.56
N SER A 255 -11.42 -20.89 -5.65
CA SER A 255 -11.70 -19.58 -6.25
C SER A 255 -12.47 -18.64 -5.33
N LYS A 256 -13.31 -19.18 -4.44
CA LYS A 256 -14.13 -18.40 -3.51
C LYS A 256 -13.29 -17.90 -2.35
N ILE A 257 -12.40 -18.74 -1.80
CA ILE A 257 -11.42 -18.36 -0.78
C ILE A 257 -10.51 -17.26 -1.31
N ALA A 258 -9.96 -17.43 -2.53
CA ALA A 258 -9.09 -16.41 -3.14
C ALA A 258 -9.81 -15.07 -3.31
N SER A 259 -11.03 -15.10 -3.86
CA SER A 259 -11.83 -13.90 -4.07
C SER A 259 -12.31 -13.26 -2.77
N GLN A 260 -12.54 -14.05 -1.73
CA GLN A 260 -12.91 -13.56 -0.40
C GLN A 260 -11.77 -12.74 0.22
N ILE A 261 -10.53 -13.23 0.15
CA ILE A 261 -9.37 -12.52 0.70
C ILE A 261 -9.13 -11.21 -0.06
N ASP A 262 -9.30 -11.20 -1.37
CA ASP A 262 -9.20 -9.98 -2.17
C ASP A 262 -10.33 -8.99 -1.87
N LEU A 263 -11.56 -9.47 -1.60
CA LEU A 263 -12.68 -8.63 -1.16
C LEU A 263 -12.42 -8.01 0.22
N GLU A 264 -11.90 -8.80 1.17
CA GLU A 264 -11.51 -8.33 2.49
C GLU A 264 -10.42 -7.26 2.38
N THR A 265 -9.38 -7.52 1.59
CA THR A 265 -8.29 -6.58 1.33
C THR A 265 -8.78 -5.30 0.64
N ALA A 266 -9.76 -5.38 -0.27
CA ALA A 266 -10.36 -4.20 -0.89
C ALA A 266 -11.04 -3.27 0.12
N SER A 267 -11.48 -3.77 1.28
CA SER A 267 -12.05 -2.95 2.37
C SER A 267 -11.06 -1.90 2.91
N LEU A 268 -9.76 -2.04 2.64
CA LEU A 268 -8.73 -1.04 2.94
C LEU A 268 -9.00 0.33 2.29
N PHE A 269 -9.81 0.42 1.22
CA PHE A 269 -10.24 1.71 0.67
C PHE A 269 -10.88 2.59 1.74
N ASN A 270 -11.56 2.02 2.73
CA ASN A 270 -12.22 2.76 3.81
C ASN A 270 -11.24 3.32 4.86
N ALA A 271 -9.99 2.86 4.92
CA ALA A 271 -8.98 3.47 5.78
C ALA A 271 -8.57 4.88 5.30
N ILE A 272 -8.62 5.13 3.99
CA ILE A 272 -8.27 6.43 3.39
C ILE A 272 -9.16 7.56 3.90
N PRO A 273 -10.51 7.51 3.80
CA PRO A 273 -11.34 8.59 4.31
C PRO A 273 -11.21 8.81 5.82
N GLY A 274 -11.06 7.76 6.62
CA GLY A 274 -10.79 7.87 8.06
C GLY A 274 -9.48 8.60 8.34
N PHE A 275 -8.41 8.25 7.61
CA PHE A 275 -7.12 8.92 7.67
C PHE A 275 -7.21 10.38 7.23
N VAL A 276 -7.85 10.68 6.10
CA VAL A 276 -7.99 12.04 5.55
C VAL A 276 -8.80 12.93 6.49
N TRP A 277 -9.88 12.41 7.07
CA TRP A 277 -10.64 13.12 8.11
C TRP A 277 -9.75 13.42 9.32
N GLY A 278 -8.97 12.43 9.76
CA GLY A 278 -8.08 12.59 10.89
C GLY A 278 -6.95 13.60 10.62
N PHE A 279 -6.36 13.57 9.43
CA PHE A 279 -5.39 14.55 8.95
C PHE A 279 -5.96 15.97 8.96
N TYR A 280 -7.19 16.15 8.45
CA TYR A 280 -7.88 17.44 8.47
C TYR A 280 -8.10 17.97 9.89
N LYS A 281 -8.41 17.10 10.85
CA LYS A 281 -8.61 17.46 12.27
C LYS A 281 -7.32 17.66 13.07
N SER A 282 -6.20 17.16 12.58
CA SER A 282 -4.89 17.24 13.26
C SER A 282 -3.91 18.20 12.58
N LYS A 283 -4.39 19.03 11.65
CA LYS A 283 -3.56 19.94 10.85
C LYS A 283 -2.79 20.97 11.69
N ASP A 284 -3.37 21.38 12.82
CA ASP A 284 -2.82 22.42 13.71
C ASP A 284 -2.00 21.82 14.88
N LEU A 285 -1.83 20.49 14.91
CA LEU A 285 -1.05 19.83 15.95
C LEU A 285 0.45 19.94 15.68
N THR A 286 1.21 20.08 16.76
CA THR A 286 2.68 20.15 16.72
C THR A 286 3.29 18.83 16.29
N VAL A 287 4.28 18.91 15.40
CA VAL A 287 5.03 17.74 14.90
C VAL A 287 6.37 17.67 15.66
N PRO A 288 6.71 16.52 16.27
CA PRO A 288 8.00 16.34 16.91
C PRO A 288 9.15 16.39 15.90
N LYS A 289 10.35 16.70 16.39
CA LYS A 289 11.58 16.48 15.63
C LYS A 289 11.83 14.98 15.42
N LEU A 290 12.41 14.62 14.27
CA LEU A 290 12.82 13.26 13.98
C LEU A 290 13.99 12.85 14.89
N THR A 291 13.70 12.07 15.93
CA THR A 291 14.68 11.52 16.88
C THR A 291 14.41 10.02 17.07
N TRP A 292 15.41 9.26 17.51
CA TRP A 292 15.24 7.83 17.80
C TRP A 292 14.17 7.55 18.85
N LYS A 293 14.03 8.42 19.88
CA LYS A 293 12.96 8.35 20.88
C LYS A 293 11.57 8.45 20.23
N ASN A 294 11.39 9.42 19.33
CA ASN A 294 10.10 9.65 18.67
C ASN A 294 9.79 8.57 17.64
N ILE A 295 10.79 8.10 16.89
CA ILE A 295 10.65 6.95 15.99
C ILE A 295 10.20 5.71 16.79
N GLY A 296 10.87 5.40 17.91
CA GLY A 296 10.50 4.27 18.77
C GLY A 296 9.07 4.39 19.32
N THR A 297 8.65 5.60 19.69
CA THR A 297 7.28 5.87 20.14
C THR A 297 6.26 5.60 19.02
N VAL A 298 6.50 6.11 17.81
CA VAL A 298 5.63 5.87 16.65
C VAL A 298 5.54 4.39 16.33
N VAL A 299 6.69 3.71 16.23
CA VAL A 299 6.74 2.27 15.94
C VAL A 299 5.97 1.46 16.99
N GLY A 300 6.15 1.78 18.28
CA GLY A 300 5.40 1.14 19.36
C GLY A 300 3.89 1.35 19.25
N MET A 301 3.44 2.58 18.96
CA MET A 301 2.02 2.89 18.78
C MET A 301 1.42 2.15 17.57
N VAL A 302 2.13 2.10 16.44
CA VAL A 302 1.67 1.38 15.25
C VAL A 302 1.65 -0.12 15.50
N ALA A 303 2.64 -0.68 16.20
CA ALA A 303 2.67 -2.11 16.56
C ALA A 303 1.49 -2.49 17.47
N ILE A 304 1.18 -1.69 18.50
CA ILE A 304 0.03 -1.91 19.38
C ILE A 304 -1.27 -1.84 18.57
N LEU A 305 -1.44 -0.80 17.75
CA LEU A 305 -2.63 -0.66 16.92
C LEU A 305 -2.77 -1.86 15.96
N SER A 306 -1.69 -2.26 15.30
CA SER A 306 -1.70 -3.38 14.34
C SER A 306 -2.05 -4.70 15.04
N GLY A 307 -1.54 -4.95 16.25
CA GLY A 307 -1.90 -6.13 17.04
C GLY A 307 -3.38 -6.16 17.45
N ILE A 308 -3.93 -5.01 17.85
CA ILE A 308 -5.38 -4.89 18.16
C ILE A 308 -6.22 -5.12 16.90
N LEU A 309 -5.87 -4.49 15.79
CA LEU A 309 -6.60 -4.62 14.53
C LEU A 309 -6.57 -6.05 14.02
N TYR A 310 -5.39 -6.70 14.02
CA TYR A 310 -5.24 -8.10 13.63
C TYR A 310 -6.08 -9.04 14.51
N GLY A 311 -6.13 -8.80 15.82
CA GLY A 311 -6.98 -9.56 16.74
C GLY A 311 -8.46 -9.42 16.44
N ILE A 312 -8.94 -8.20 16.17
CA ILE A 312 -10.35 -7.94 15.81
C ILE A 312 -10.68 -8.53 14.45
N GLU A 313 -9.81 -8.35 13.46
CA GLU A 313 -9.96 -8.91 12.11
C GLU A 313 -10.04 -10.44 12.14
N SER A 314 -9.11 -11.08 12.85
CA SER A 314 -9.11 -12.54 13.02
C SER A 314 -10.42 -13.04 13.67
N LEU A 315 -10.93 -12.30 14.66
CA LEU A 315 -12.22 -12.60 15.29
C LEU A 315 -13.39 -12.42 14.31
N LEU A 316 -13.39 -11.36 13.50
CA LEU A 316 -14.43 -11.12 12.48
C LEU A 316 -14.44 -12.23 11.42
N VAL A 317 -13.27 -12.63 10.91
CA VAL A 317 -13.12 -13.71 9.93
C VAL A 317 -13.57 -15.06 10.52
N TYR A 318 -13.31 -15.29 11.81
CA TYR A 318 -13.80 -16.48 12.50
C TYR A 318 -15.33 -16.49 12.67
N LEU A 319 -15.94 -15.35 12.98
CA LEU A 319 -17.37 -15.23 13.27
C LEU A 319 -18.25 -15.11 12.02
N ILE A 320 -17.75 -14.48 10.95
CA ILE A 320 -18.52 -14.11 9.76
C ILE A 320 -17.85 -14.72 8.54
N THR A 321 -18.44 -15.80 8.03
CA THR A 321 -17.94 -16.50 6.84
C THR A 321 -18.79 -16.10 5.63
N GLY A 322 -18.33 -15.10 4.86
CA GLY A 322 -19.05 -14.64 3.68
C GLY A 322 -18.84 -13.17 3.35
N PRO A 323 -19.52 -12.66 2.31
CA PRO A 323 -19.43 -11.25 1.90
C PRO A 323 -19.95 -10.26 2.95
N GLU A 324 -20.72 -10.73 3.93
CA GLU A 324 -21.26 -9.92 5.03
C GLU A 324 -20.14 -9.31 5.90
N ILE A 325 -18.94 -9.92 5.91
CA ILE A 325 -17.77 -9.42 6.64
C ILE A 325 -17.31 -8.03 6.16
N VAL A 326 -17.62 -7.68 4.91
CA VAL A 326 -17.16 -6.43 4.29
C VAL A 326 -17.65 -5.21 5.07
N ALA A 327 -18.87 -5.24 5.60
CA ALA A 327 -19.41 -4.13 6.36
C ALA A 327 -18.64 -3.87 7.68
N PRO A 328 -18.53 -4.83 8.63
CA PRO A 328 -17.76 -4.62 9.85
C PRO A 328 -16.28 -4.37 9.56
N LEU A 329 -15.69 -5.03 8.57
CA LEU A 329 -14.30 -4.79 8.17
C LEU A 329 -14.11 -3.36 7.65
N SER A 330 -15.04 -2.84 6.85
CA SER A 330 -15.03 -1.45 6.39
C SER A 330 -15.05 -0.43 7.52
N PHE A 331 -15.84 -0.68 8.58
CA PHE A 331 -15.85 0.16 9.78
C PHE A 331 -14.52 0.07 10.55
N LEU A 332 -13.95 -1.13 10.66
CA LEU A 332 -12.66 -1.35 11.29
C LEU A 332 -11.55 -0.58 10.55
N MET A 333 -11.55 -0.64 9.21
CA MET A 333 -10.58 0.08 8.38
C MET A 333 -10.77 1.60 8.46
N TYR A 334 -12.00 2.09 8.44
CA TYR A 334 -12.25 3.51 8.69
C TYR A 334 -11.71 3.96 10.06
N GLY A 335 -11.99 3.18 11.11
CA GLY A 335 -11.50 3.41 12.46
C GLY A 335 -9.98 3.40 12.56
N SER A 336 -9.30 2.46 11.89
CA SER A 336 -7.83 2.41 11.85
C SER A 336 -7.25 3.65 11.18
N GLY A 337 -7.86 4.10 10.08
CA GLY A 337 -7.55 5.37 9.44
C GLY A 337 -7.67 6.56 10.39
N VAL A 338 -8.75 6.65 11.16
CA VAL A 338 -8.94 7.70 12.18
C VAL A 338 -7.89 7.63 13.29
N CYS A 339 -7.53 6.42 13.75
CA CYS A 339 -6.50 6.21 14.76
C CYS A 339 -5.15 6.78 14.31
N VAL A 340 -4.69 6.40 13.12
CA VAL A 340 -3.41 6.90 12.58
C VAL A 340 -3.52 8.38 12.23
N GLY A 341 -4.62 8.79 11.58
CA GLY A 341 -4.84 10.14 11.09
C GLY A 341 -4.99 11.20 12.19
N TYR A 342 -5.60 10.86 13.34
CA TYR A 342 -5.94 11.84 14.39
C TYR A 342 -5.49 11.45 15.79
N LEU A 343 -5.79 10.23 16.26
CA LEU A 343 -5.47 9.84 17.64
C LEU A 343 -3.97 9.79 17.90
N MET A 344 -3.19 9.22 16.97
CA MET A 344 -1.73 9.16 17.09
C MET A 344 -1.10 10.56 17.15
N PRO A 345 -1.37 11.49 16.22
CA PRO A 345 -0.90 12.88 16.31
C PRO A 345 -1.28 13.56 17.62
N LYS A 346 -2.51 13.33 18.12
CA LYS A 346 -3.00 13.92 19.37
C LYS A 346 -2.23 13.41 20.58
N ILE A 347 -1.95 12.10 20.65
CA ILE A 347 -1.14 11.49 21.72
C ILE A 347 0.28 12.03 21.67
N ILE A 348 0.89 12.05 20.48
CA ILE A 348 2.26 12.54 20.28
C ILE A 348 2.39 14.01 20.69
N SER A 349 1.46 14.87 20.27
CA SER A 349 1.45 16.28 20.65
C SER A 349 1.34 16.47 22.16
N LYS A 350 0.54 15.65 22.85
CA LYS A 350 0.48 15.66 24.33
C LYS A 350 1.79 15.23 24.99
N ILE A 351 2.44 14.19 24.49
CA ILE A 351 3.74 13.72 25.00
C ILE A 351 4.79 14.84 24.87
N ILE A 352 4.83 15.53 23.72
CA ILE A 352 5.76 16.62 23.47
C ILE A 352 5.52 17.81 24.43
N LYS A 353 4.25 18.17 24.65
CA LYS A 353 3.89 19.24 25.60
C LYS A 353 4.33 18.90 27.02
N ALA A 354 4.15 17.65 27.45
CA ALA A 354 4.61 17.19 28.75
C ALA A 354 6.15 17.21 28.90
N ASP A 355 6.88 16.86 27.83
CA ASP A 355 8.35 16.88 27.80
C ASP A 355 8.93 18.32 27.73
N ASN A 356 8.15 19.33 27.29
CA ASN A 356 8.58 20.72 27.15
C ASN A 356 7.50 21.72 27.64
N PRO A 357 7.31 21.89 28.96
CA PRO A 357 6.27 22.75 29.53
C PRO A 357 6.43 24.25 29.19
N SER A 358 7.59 24.70 28.70
CA SER A 358 7.79 26.08 28.21
C SER A 358 7.02 26.41 26.91
N MET A 359 6.57 25.39 26.16
CA MET A 359 5.73 25.57 24.96
C MET A 359 4.25 25.84 25.30
N GLU A 360 3.82 25.63 26.55
CA GLU A 360 2.46 25.92 27.03
C GLU A 360 2.23 27.43 27.19
N LYS A 361 3.27 28.15 27.63
CA LYS A 361 3.23 29.61 27.84
C LYS A 361 3.16 30.44 26.56
N LEU A 362 3.66 29.93 25.44
CA LEU A 362 3.62 30.65 24.16
C LEU A 362 2.22 30.59 23.51
N THR A 363 1.51 29.48 23.67
CA THR A 363 0.14 29.36 23.15
C THR A 363 -0.91 30.13 23.95
N GLU A 364 -0.66 30.44 25.23
CA GLU A 364 -1.53 31.34 26.01
C GLU A 364 -1.17 32.82 25.84
N SER A 365 0.06 33.16 25.43
CA SER A 365 0.47 34.54 25.18
C SER A 365 0.13 35.06 23.78
N ASP A 366 -0.08 34.16 22.81
CA ASP A 366 -0.40 34.54 21.43
C ASP A 366 -1.87 34.97 21.25
N ASP A 367 -2.75 34.75 22.25
CA ASP A 367 -4.11 35.30 22.30
C ASP A 367 -4.17 36.75 22.82
N LEU A 368 -3.02 37.41 23.04
CA LEU A 368 -2.92 38.78 23.58
C LEU A 368 -2.18 39.79 22.69
N ILE A 369 -1.84 39.44 21.43
CA ILE A 369 -1.23 40.40 20.50
C ILE A 369 -1.91 40.32 19.12
N GLU A 370 -3.19 40.68 19.07
CA GLU A 370 -3.76 41.35 17.90
C GLU A 370 -3.77 42.85 18.20
N ASP A 371 -2.66 43.53 17.91
CA ASP A 371 -2.71 44.92 17.48
C ASP A 371 -1.38 45.40 16.87
N ILE A 372 -1.52 46.12 15.74
CA ILE A 372 -0.54 47.02 15.09
C ILE A 372 0.38 46.42 14.01
N SER A 373 -0.16 46.48 12.77
CA SER A 373 0.45 46.98 11.53
C SER A 373 1.98 47.00 11.34
N ILE A 374 2.45 46.32 10.29
CA ILE A 374 3.01 46.86 9.03
C ILE A 374 3.20 45.72 8.02
#